data_AF-A0A9Q4BTE5-F1
#
_entry.id   AF-A0A9Q4BTE5-F1
#
_cell.length_a   1.000
_cell.length_b   1.000
_cell.length_c   1.000
_cell.angle_alpha   90.00
_cell.angle_beta   90.00
_cell.angle_gamma   90.00
#
_symmetry.space_group_name_H-M   'P 1'
#
loop_
_entity.id
_entity.type
_entity.pdbx_description
1 polymer ?
#
loop_
_entity_poly.entity_id
_entity_poly.type
_entity_poly.pdbx_seq_one_letter_code
_entity_poly.pdbx_strand_id
1 'polypeptide(L)'
;EEYVTSGIIKTRHLIKHVIIDEEANLVSGVKKFSVLRFEYPLFTVAAGLNVKGGIIEDARLVITGVRGRFKRFLKAEKMLIGHALNDMPVESIIKQIAPGFTKDYRFSAGYKDHAARICFMDLLNELKEVQNENSI
;
A
#
# COMPACT_ATOMS: atom_id res chain seq x y z
N GLU A 1 8.66 -6.63 9.48
CA GLU A 1 9.50 -5.93 8.48
C GLU A 1 10.95 -6.38 8.45
N GLU A 2 11.60 -6.56 9.62
CA GLU A 2 13.03 -6.86 9.70
C GLU A 2 13.51 -8.03 8.83
N TYR A 3 12.82 -9.16 8.77
CA TYR A 3 13.25 -10.32 7.96
C TYR A 3 13.44 -10.01 6.46
N VAL A 4 12.63 -9.10 5.91
CA VAL A 4 12.68 -8.73 4.48
C VAL A 4 13.72 -7.64 4.24
N THR A 5 13.97 -6.77 5.21
CA THR A 5 14.88 -5.61 5.08
C THR A 5 16.31 -5.88 5.53
N SER A 6 16.52 -6.75 6.53
CA SER A 6 17.82 -7.01 7.17
C SER A 6 18.65 -8.13 6.51
N GLY A 7 18.07 -8.87 5.56
CA GLY A 7 18.77 -9.98 4.90
C GLY A 7 19.12 -11.15 5.83
N ILE A 8 18.43 -11.29 6.96
CA ILE A 8 18.61 -12.41 7.92
C ILE A 8 18.45 -13.78 7.22
N ILE A 9 17.61 -13.86 6.19
CA ILE A 9 17.49 -15.06 5.34
C ILE A 9 18.71 -15.17 4.41
N LYS A 10 19.77 -15.79 4.93
CA LYS A 10 20.97 -16.18 4.18
C LYS A 10 20.72 -17.39 3.27
N THR A 11 21.66 -17.66 2.37
CA THR A 11 21.64 -18.73 1.35
C THR A 11 21.40 -20.17 1.84
N ARG A 12 21.47 -20.44 3.16
CA ARG A 12 21.23 -21.78 3.75
C ARG A 12 19.92 -21.90 4.54
N HIS A 13 19.09 -20.85 4.55
CA HIS A 13 17.79 -20.90 5.21
C HIS A 13 16.70 -21.27 4.21
N LEU A 14 15.85 -22.23 4.58
CA LEU A 14 14.65 -22.58 3.84
C LEU A 14 13.43 -22.00 4.55
N ILE A 15 12.65 -21.17 3.85
CA ILE A 15 11.36 -20.69 4.35
C ILE A 15 10.39 -21.88 4.27
N LYS A 16 10.03 -22.46 5.42
CA LYS A 16 9.09 -23.60 5.47
C LYS A 16 7.63 -23.16 5.42
N HIS A 17 7.30 -22.11 6.18
CA HIS A 17 5.94 -21.59 6.31
C HIS A 17 5.96 -20.07 6.40
N VAL A 18 4.88 -19.45 5.94
CA VAL A 18 4.53 -18.06 6.22
C VAL A 18 3.17 -18.12 6.91
N ILE A 19 3.11 -17.66 8.15
CA ILE A 19 1.86 -17.58 8.92
C ILE A 19 1.31 -16.18 8.69
N ILE A 20 0.06 -16.10 8.23
CA ILE A 20 -0.68 -14.86 8.06
C ILE A 20 -1.93 -15.01 8.92
N ASP A 21 -1.94 -14.28 10.03
CA ASP A 21 -3.09 -14.29 10.93
C ASP A 21 -4.20 -13.40 10.36
N GLU A 22 -5.45 -13.82 10.55
CA GLU A 22 -6.59 -12.97 10.22
C GLU A 22 -6.69 -11.85 11.26
N GLU A 23 -6.71 -10.61 10.79
CA GLU A 23 -6.95 -9.45 11.63
C GLU A 23 -8.42 -9.06 11.56
N ALA A 24 -9.12 -9.20 12.69
CA ALA A 24 -10.48 -8.71 12.83
C ALA A 24 -10.53 -7.21 12.55
N ASN A 25 -11.48 -6.79 11.70
CA ASN A 25 -11.68 -5.42 11.26
C ASN A 25 -10.58 -4.82 10.35
N LEU A 26 -9.79 -5.66 9.69
CA LEU A 26 -8.89 -5.23 8.63
C LEU A 26 -9.66 -4.90 7.35
N VAL A 27 -9.61 -3.64 6.93
CA VAL A 27 -10.02 -3.17 5.59
C VAL A 27 -8.76 -3.03 4.75
N SER A 28 -8.63 -3.80 3.68
CA SER A 28 -7.41 -3.80 2.87
C SER A 28 -7.69 -3.98 1.39
N GLY A 29 -6.73 -3.55 0.57
CA GLY A 29 -6.80 -3.73 -0.87
C GLY A 29 -5.44 -3.54 -1.53
N VAL A 30 -5.37 -4.02 -2.78
CA VAL A 30 -4.14 -4.03 -3.57
C VAL A 30 -4.48 -3.64 -5.00
N LYS A 31 -3.69 -2.73 -5.58
CA LYS A 31 -3.77 -2.39 -7.00
C LYS A 31 -2.44 -2.62 -7.68
N LYS A 32 -2.49 -3.29 -8.83
CA LYS A 32 -1.33 -3.53 -9.71
C LYS A 32 -1.43 -2.61 -10.91
N PHE A 33 -0.34 -1.92 -11.23
CA PHE A 33 -0.25 -1.12 -12.45
C PHE A 33 0.65 -1.84 -13.45
N SER A 34 0.04 -2.35 -14.52
CA SER A 34 0.72 -3.02 -15.63
C SER A 34 0.27 -2.37 -16.94
N VAL A 35 1.17 -2.31 -17.93
CA VAL A 35 0.82 -1.81 -19.28
C VAL A 35 -0.11 -2.79 -19.99
N LEU A 36 0.19 -4.09 -19.86
CA LEU A 36 -0.63 -5.17 -20.36
C LEU A 36 -0.97 -6.12 -19.22
N ARG A 37 -2.14 -6.77 -19.31
CA ARG A 37 -2.65 -7.68 -18.27
C ARG A 37 -1.73 -8.87 -17.97
N PHE A 38 -0.90 -9.28 -18.93
CA PHE A 38 0.02 -10.42 -18.82
C PHE A 38 1.48 -10.02 -18.55
N GLU A 39 1.77 -8.74 -18.38
CA GLU A 39 3.11 -8.27 -18.03
C GLU A 39 3.30 -8.14 -16.51
N TYR A 40 4.55 -8.27 -16.08
CA TYR A 40 4.94 -7.90 -14.73
C TYR A 40 4.52 -6.45 -14.43
N PRO A 41 3.90 -6.19 -13.26
CA PRO A 41 3.48 -4.85 -12.92
C PRO A 41 4.69 -3.93 -12.78
N LEU A 42 4.56 -2.71 -13.29
CA LEU A 42 5.53 -1.65 -13.09
C LEU A 42 5.66 -1.34 -11.61
N PHE A 43 4.53 -1.34 -10.91
CA PHE A 43 4.45 -1.24 -9.47
C PHE A 43 3.14 -1.86 -8.96
N THR A 44 3.15 -2.24 -7.69
CA THR A 44 1.95 -2.64 -6.94
C THR A 44 1.84 -1.77 -5.71
N VAL A 45 0.68 -1.18 -5.49
CA VAL A 45 0.32 -0.46 -4.26
C VAL A 45 -0.57 -1.33 -3.39
N ALA A 46 -0.37 -1.28 -2.09
CA ALA A 46 -1.17 -1.99 -1.10
C ALA A 46 -1.49 -1.04 0.06
N ALA A 47 -2.73 -1.14 0.54
CA ALA A 47 -3.20 -0.42 1.71
C ALA A 47 -3.91 -1.40 2.65
N GLY A 48 -3.65 -1.29 3.95
CA GLY A 48 -4.35 -2.01 4.99
C GLY A 48 -4.64 -1.07 6.15
N LEU A 49 -5.89 -1.06 6.61
CA LEU A 49 -6.40 -0.20 7.66
C LEU A 49 -7.10 -1.09 8.68
N ASN A 50 -6.66 -1.04 9.94
CA ASN A 50 -7.39 -1.70 11.02
C ASN A 50 -8.40 -0.70 11.59
N VAL A 51 -9.69 -1.04 11.53
CA VAL A 51 -10.78 -0.10 11.80
C VAL A 51 -11.63 -0.59 12.96
N LYS A 52 -11.66 0.15 14.07
CA LYS A 52 -12.47 -0.20 15.24
C LYS A 52 -13.46 0.91 15.54
N GLY A 53 -14.75 0.55 15.62
CA GLY A 53 -15.82 1.54 15.81
C GLY A 53 -15.86 2.61 14.70
N GLY A 54 -15.46 2.25 13.47
CA GLY A 54 -15.38 3.18 12.34
C GLY A 54 -14.14 4.08 12.33
N ILE A 55 -13.25 3.98 13.33
CA ILE A 55 -12.02 4.78 13.44
C ILE A 55 -10.81 3.93 13.06
N ILE A 56 -9.90 4.49 12.28
CA ILE A 56 -8.65 3.83 11.89
C ILE A 56 -7.68 3.82 13.09
N GLU A 57 -7.39 2.65 13.64
CA GLU A 57 -6.44 2.47 14.75
C GLU A 57 -5.01 2.21 14.26
N ASP A 58 -4.86 1.50 13.13
CA ASP A 58 -3.57 1.27 12.49
C ASP A 58 -3.68 1.34 10.97
N ALA A 59 -2.58 1.69 10.31
CA ALA A 59 -2.52 1.84 8.86
C ALA A 59 -1.18 1.34 8.29
N ARG A 60 -1.24 0.69 7.13
CA ARG A 60 -0.10 0.25 6.34
C ARG A 60 -0.29 0.67 4.90
N LEU A 61 0.67 1.44 4.37
CA LEU A 61 0.70 1.90 2.98
C LEU A 61 2.04 1.51 2.38
N VAL A 62 2.01 0.61 1.39
CA VAL A 62 3.22 0.00 0.83
C VAL A 62 3.18 0.02 -0.70
N ILE A 63 4.33 0.25 -1.32
CA ILE A 63 4.52 0.15 -2.77
C ILE A 63 5.72 -0.74 -3.12
N THR A 64 5.63 -1.47 -4.23
CA THR A 64 6.71 -2.24 -4.85
C THR A 64 7.09 -1.67 -6.22
N GLY A 65 8.19 -2.14 -6.84
CA GLY A 65 8.65 -1.62 -8.14
C GLY A 65 9.40 -0.29 -8.06
N VAL A 66 9.65 0.20 -6.84
CA VAL A 66 10.50 1.37 -6.54
C VAL A 66 11.95 0.94 -6.30
N ARG A 67 12.86 1.89 -6.05
CA ARG A 67 14.24 1.56 -5.66
C ARG A 67 14.25 0.72 -4.37
N GLY A 68 14.77 -0.51 -4.46
CA GLY A 68 14.76 -1.49 -3.37
C GLY A 68 13.69 -2.58 -3.58
N ARG A 69 13.30 -3.29 -2.52
CA ARG A 69 12.28 -4.35 -2.61
C ARG A 69 10.86 -3.78 -2.54
N PHE A 70 10.64 -2.88 -1.60
CA PHE A 70 9.40 -2.17 -1.39
C PHE A 70 9.69 -0.87 -0.63
N LYS A 71 8.69 0.00 -0.52
CA LYS A 71 8.73 1.20 0.30
C LYS A 71 7.44 1.34 1.08
N ARG A 72 7.57 1.67 2.36
CA ARG A 72 6.48 1.96 3.28
C ARG A 72 6.38 3.46 3.55
N PHE A 73 5.17 3.99 3.67
CA PHE A 73 4.92 5.42 3.85
C PHE A 73 4.49 5.78 5.27
N LEU A 74 5.40 5.62 6.24
CA LEU A 74 5.12 5.84 7.67
C LEU A 74 4.45 7.19 8.00
N LYS A 75 4.85 8.26 7.32
CA LYS A 75 4.26 9.59 7.55
C LYS A 75 2.80 9.65 7.10
N ALA A 76 2.50 9.04 5.95
CA ALA A 76 1.15 8.94 5.41
C ALA A 76 0.26 8.03 6.29
N GLU A 77 0.80 6.92 6.78
CA GLU A 77 0.12 6.02 7.72
C GLU A 77 -0.27 6.72 9.02
N LYS A 78 0.66 7.47 9.63
CA LYS A 78 0.36 8.24 10.85
C LYS A 78 -0.73 9.29 10.67
N MET A 79 -0.90 9.82 9.46
CA MET A 79 -1.97 10.78 9.16
C MET A 79 -3.34 10.12 9.03
N LEU A 80 -3.41 8.81 8.75
CA LEU A 80 -4.66 8.07 8.67
C LEU A 80 -5.21 7.72 10.05
N ILE A 81 -4.32 7.39 10.98
CA ILE A 81 -4.69 6.97 12.34
C ILE A 81 -5.51 8.07 13.04
N GLY A 82 -6.60 7.66 13.68
CA GLY A 82 -7.52 8.54 14.41
C GLY A 82 -8.61 9.18 13.54
N HIS A 83 -8.56 9.04 12.22
CA HIS A 83 -9.66 9.47 11.35
C HIS A 83 -10.73 8.39 11.24
N ALA A 84 -11.97 8.81 11.00
CA ALA A 84 -13.03 7.90 10.60
C ALA A 84 -12.74 7.37 9.18
N LEU A 85 -13.07 6.10 8.92
CA LEU A 85 -12.80 5.45 7.63
C LEU A 85 -13.46 6.22 6.47
N ASN A 86 -14.70 6.67 6.66
CA ASN A 86 -15.47 7.44 5.69
C ASN A 86 -14.96 8.89 5.47
N ASP A 87 -14.28 9.47 6.47
CA ASP A 87 -13.79 10.85 6.46
C ASP A 87 -12.26 10.96 6.45
N MET A 88 -11.57 9.99 5.86
CA MET A 88 -10.11 10.09 5.77
C MET A 88 -9.65 11.19 4.77
N PRO A 89 -8.59 11.96 5.11
CA PRO A 89 -8.13 13.10 4.34
C PRO A 89 -7.22 12.68 3.17
N VAL A 90 -7.77 11.95 2.20
CA VAL A 90 -7.03 11.29 1.11
C VAL A 90 -6.07 12.24 0.40
N GLU A 91 -6.52 13.42 -0.04
CA GLU A 91 -5.67 14.36 -0.78
C GLU A 91 -4.42 14.80 -0.01
N SER A 92 -4.56 15.05 1.29
CA SER A 92 -3.46 15.43 2.18
C SER A 92 -2.46 14.28 2.36
N ILE A 93 -2.95 13.05 2.40
CA ILE A 93 -2.14 11.83 2.51
C ILE A 93 -1.35 11.60 1.23
N ILE A 94 -1.98 11.71 0.05
CA ILE A 94 -1.34 11.50 -1.25
C ILE A 94 -0.18 12.48 -1.47
N LYS A 95 -0.25 13.71 -0.92
CA LYS A 95 0.87 14.66 -0.96
C LYS A 95 2.12 14.13 -0.25
N GLN A 96 1.97 13.31 0.79
CA GLN A 96 3.08 12.69 1.54
C GLN A 96 3.63 11.42 0.88
N ILE A 97 2.94 10.86 -0.12
CA ILE A 97 3.41 9.67 -0.84
C ILE A 97 4.43 10.08 -1.88
N ALA A 98 5.70 9.76 -1.63
CA ALA A 98 6.80 9.98 -2.55
C ALA A 98 7.45 8.63 -2.88
N PRO A 99 7.02 7.89 -3.92
CA PRO A 99 7.51 6.54 -4.21
C PRO A 99 9.01 6.51 -4.49
N GLY A 100 9.50 7.39 -5.37
CA GLY A 100 10.93 7.50 -5.69
C GLY A 100 11.36 6.44 -6.69
N PHE A 101 10.69 6.41 -7.84
CA PHE A 101 11.06 5.52 -8.94
C PHE A 101 12.37 5.93 -9.60
N THR A 102 13.10 4.95 -10.13
CA THR A 102 14.20 5.18 -11.07
C THR A 102 13.66 5.27 -12.50
N LYS A 103 14.25 6.12 -13.33
CA LYS A 103 13.94 6.16 -14.77
C LYS A 103 14.32 4.81 -15.39
N ASP A 104 13.45 4.27 -16.23
CA ASP A 104 13.78 3.12 -17.08
C ASP A 104 13.57 3.48 -18.56
N TYR A 105 13.79 2.52 -19.45
CA TYR A 105 13.68 2.73 -20.90
C TYR A 105 12.22 2.87 -21.38
N ARG A 106 11.24 2.39 -20.60
CA ARG A 106 9.81 2.40 -20.96
C ARG A 106 9.12 3.65 -20.44
N PHE A 107 9.42 4.08 -19.21
CA PHE A 107 8.70 5.13 -18.51
C PHE A 107 9.64 6.06 -17.72
N SER A 108 9.27 7.34 -17.70
CA SER A 108 9.93 8.33 -16.86
C SER A 108 9.63 8.08 -15.37
N ALA A 109 10.57 8.46 -14.51
CA ALA A 109 10.36 8.40 -13.06
C ALA A 109 9.16 9.26 -12.64
N GLY A 110 9.03 10.46 -13.20
CA GLY A 110 7.92 11.38 -12.90
C GLY A 110 6.54 10.83 -13.28
N TYR A 111 6.43 10.14 -14.42
CA TYR A 111 5.19 9.47 -14.80
C TYR A 111 4.79 8.38 -13.79
N LYS A 112 5.75 7.52 -13.43
CA LYS A 112 5.50 6.44 -12.45
C LYS A 112 5.16 6.97 -11.06
N ASP A 113 5.84 8.04 -10.61
CA ASP A 113 5.53 8.70 -9.35
C ASP A 113 4.10 9.27 -9.34
N HIS A 114 3.68 9.90 -10.44
CA HIS A 114 2.32 10.43 -10.57
C HIS A 114 1.27 9.30 -10.62
N ALA A 115 1.47 8.31 -11.48
CA ALA A 115 0.56 7.16 -11.61
C ALA A 115 0.40 6.41 -10.28
N ALA A 116 1.49 6.20 -9.53
CA ALA A 116 1.44 5.56 -8.22
C ALA A 116 0.62 6.37 -7.20
N ARG A 117 0.72 7.70 -7.20
CA ARG A 117 -0.11 8.56 -6.33
C ARG A 117 -1.60 8.43 -6.66
N ILE A 118 -1.94 8.41 -7.95
CA ILE A 118 -3.33 8.18 -8.40
C ILE A 118 -3.81 6.78 -7.99
N CYS A 119 -2.99 5.73 -8.20
CA CYS A 119 -3.37 4.38 -7.76
C CYS A 119 -3.60 4.28 -6.24
N PHE A 120 -2.80 4.97 -5.42
CA PHE A 120 -3.07 5.07 -3.99
C PHE A 120 -4.35 5.84 -3.68
N MET A 121 -4.61 6.93 -4.40
CA MET A 121 -5.82 7.74 -4.23
C MET A 121 -7.07 6.91 -4.50
N ASP A 122 -7.11 6.24 -5.65
CA ASP A 122 -8.23 5.39 -6.04
C ASP A 122 -8.40 4.22 -5.07
N LEU A 123 -7.31 3.56 -4.67
CA LEU A 123 -7.36 2.47 -3.71
C LEU A 123 -7.94 2.93 -2.37
N LEU A 124 -7.48 4.07 -1.84
CA LEU A 124 -8.03 4.59 -0.59
C LEU A 124 -9.52 4.93 -0.73
N ASN A 125 -9.93 5.57 -1.84
CA ASN A 125 -11.35 5.86 -2.06
C ASN A 125 -12.20 4.60 -2.11
N GLU A 126 -11.75 3.53 -2.77
CA GLU A 126 -12.46 2.24 -2.77
C GLU A 126 -12.58 1.66 -1.34
N LEU A 127 -11.53 1.75 -0.52
CA LEU A 127 -11.60 1.26 0.86
C LEU A 127 -12.59 2.03 1.73
N LYS A 128 -12.97 3.28 1.38
CA LYS A 128 -14.06 4.00 2.06
C LYS A 128 -15.40 3.32 1.83
N GLU A 129 -15.62 2.78 0.63
CA GLU A 129 -16.92 2.29 0.18
C GLU A 129 -17.24 0.90 0.74
N VAL A 130 -16.22 0.10 1.09
CA VAL A 130 -16.36 -1.27 1.61
C VAL A 130 -17.16 -1.35 2.93
N GLN A 131 -17.20 -0.28 3.73
CA GLN A 131 -18.01 -0.28 4.96
C GLN A 131 -19.51 -0.04 4.69
N ASN A 132 -19.85 0.61 3.58
CA ASN A 132 -21.24 0.91 3.22
C ASN A 132 -21.99 -0.35 2.76
N GLU A 133 -21.30 -1.32 2.14
CA GLU A 133 -21.91 -2.57 1.66
C GLU A 133 -22.13 -3.60 2.78
N ASN A 134 -21.31 -3.57 3.84
CA ASN A 134 -21.45 -4.49 4.99
C ASN A 134 -22.45 -3.99 6.06
N SER A 135 -23.15 -2.89 5.79
CA SER A 135 -24.14 -2.29 6.70
C SER A 135 -25.59 -2.46 6.21
N ILE A 136 -25.82 -3.33 5.21
CA ILE A 136 -27.15 -3.67 4.63
C ILE A 136 -27.52 -5.11 4.99
#